data_AF-A0AAW4CMI9-F1
#
_entry.id   AF-A0AAW4CMI9-F1
#
_cell.length_a   1.000
_cell.length_b   1.000
_cell.length_c   1.000
_cell.angle_alpha   90.00
_cell.angle_beta   90.00
_cell.angle_gamma   90.00
#
_symmetry.space_group_name_H-M   'P 1'
#
loop_
_entity.id
_entity.type
_entity.pdbx_description
1 polymer ?
#
loop_
_entity_poly.entity_id
_entity_poly.type
_entity_poly.pdbx_seq_one_letter_code
_entity_poly.pdbx_strand_id
1 'polypeptide(L)'
;VKPLTRISISIHLPQGAADATVHSYSAATTWTAPGDQTGAQTLTSPTVIGPRVVISAVEVDNAKRGTAIVTLGDSITDGVRATPDSNRRWPDLLAERLQKAGRKSVGVANAGISANRLLSEADGYSALARFDSDVLAVPGVTHVVILEGVNDLGGAARDKRPMLTPQTVIGAYRQMIARAHDRNIKVILATILPYKGAGYWSAEGDAVRIAVND
;
A
#
# COMPACT_ATOMS: atom_id res chain seq x y z
N VAL A 1 -15.58 16.70 2.10
CA VAL A 1 -14.88 16.29 3.35
C VAL A 1 -13.63 17.17 3.51
N LYS A 2 -13.29 17.67 4.71
CA LYS A 2 -12.06 18.49 4.90
C LYS A 2 -10.81 17.60 4.74
N PRO A 3 -9.67 18.11 4.25
CA PRO A 3 -8.44 17.34 4.18
C PRO A 3 -8.06 16.73 5.54
N LEU A 4 -7.51 15.50 5.53
CA LEU A 4 -7.06 14.75 6.70
C LEU A 4 -8.16 14.41 7.74
N THR A 5 -9.44 14.60 7.39
CA THR A 5 -10.54 14.18 8.25
C THR A 5 -10.53 12.65 8.37
N ARG A 6 -10.60 12.15 9.60
CA ARG A 6 -10.85 10.73 9.86
C ARG A 6 -12.31 10.43 9.54
N ILE A 7 -12.54 9.42 8.74
CA ILE A 7 -13.87 8.90 8.42
C ILE A 7 -13.96 7.46 8.91
N SER A 8 -15.18 7.06 9.28
CA SER A 8 -15.54 5.66 9.46
C SER A 8 -16.46 5.27 8.31
N ILE A 9 -16.34 4.03 7.84
CA ILE A 9 -17.19 3.47 6.80
C ILE A 9 -17.88 2.24 7.38
N SER A 10 -19.20 2.30 7.43
CA SER A 10 -20.04 1.19 7.89
C SER A 10 -20.71 0.56 6.68
N ILE A 11 -20.55 -0.76 6.52
CA ILE A 11 -21.15 -1.54 5.43
C ILE A 11 -21.94 -2.67 6.08
N HIS A 12 -23.21 -2.83 5.68
CA HIS A 12 -24.01 -3.99 6.05
C HIS A 12 -24.09 -4.94 4.86
N LEU A 13 -23.76 -6.21 5.10
CA LEU A 13 -23.86 -7.29 4.12
C LEU A 13 -24.92 -8.27 4.62
N PRO A 14 -26.19 -8.16 4.16
CA PRO A 14 -27.31 -8.96 4.70
C PRO A 14 -27.10 -10.47 4.63
N GLN A 15 -26.38 -10.95 3.61
CA GLN A 15 -26.05 -12.37 3.42
C GLN A 15 -24.67 -12.75 3.99
N GLY A 16 -23.95 -11.80 4.60
CA GLY A 16 -22.55 -11.94 4.96
C GLY A 16 -21.62 -11.97 3.75
N ALA A 17 -20.33 -12.25 4.01
CA ALA A 17 -19.31 -12.46 2.99
C ALA A 17 -18.41 -13.61 3.43
N ALA A 18 -18.73 -14.84 3.00
CA ALA A 18 -17.99 -16.05 3.36
C ALA A 18 -16.53 -15.97 2.87
N ASP A 19 -16.32 -15.47 1.65
CA ASP A 19 -15.01 -15.30 1.01
C ASP A 19 -14.69 -13.81 0.80
N ALA A 20 -14.79 -13.03 1.89
CA ALA A 20 -14.52 -11.61 1.81
C ALA A 20 -13.07 -11.34 1.38
N THR A 21 -12.87 -10.37 0.47
CA THR A 21 -11.54 -9.84 0.20
C THR A 21 -11.05 -9.08 1.42
N VAL A 22 -9.80 -9.34 1.82
CA VAL A 22 -9.21 -8.80 3.05
C VAL A 22 -7.88 -8.12 2.76
N HIS A 23 -7.69 -6.95 3.37
CA HIS A 23 -6.38 -6.35 3.60
C HIS A 23 -5.93 -6.68 5.03
N SER A 24 -4.95 -7.58 5.15
CA SER A 24 -4.62 -8.27 6.41
C SER A 24 -4.06 -7.37 7.51
N TYR A 25 -3.37 -6.29 7.15
CA TYR A 25 -2.75 -5.37 8.11
C TYR A 25 -3.08 -3.93 7.77
N SER A 26 -3.78 -3.20 8.63
CA SER A 26 -4.25 -1.85 8.26
C SER A 26 -3.72 -0.71 9.12
N ALA A 27 -2.92 -1.04 10.15
CA ALA A 27 -2.51 -0.15 11.26
C ALA A 27 -3.66 0.72 11.81
N ALA A 28 -4.90 0.23 11.73
CA ALA A 28 -6.11 0.92 12.15
C ALA A 28 -7.03 -0.10 12.83
N THR A 29 -7.76 0.33 13.84
CA THR A 29 -8.80 -0.47 14.47
C THR A 29 -10.02 -0.51 13.56
N THR A 30 -10.52 -1.71 13.30
CA THR A 30 -11.77 -1.96 12.56
C THR A 30 -12.70 -2.81 13.43
N TRP A 31 -13.96 -2.91 13.02
CA TRP A 31 -14.99 -3.62 13.79
C TRP A 31 -15.90 -4.44 12.89
N THR A 32 -16.42 -5.53 13.44
CA THR A 32 -17.63 -6.19 12.95
C THR A 32 -18.70 -6.11 14.02
N ALA A 33 -19.98 -6.10 13.64
CA ALA A 33 -21.11 -6.08 14.56
C ALA A 33 -22.28 -6.85 13.95
N PRO A 34 -23.16 -7.46 14.77
CA PRO A 34 -24.33 -8.18 14.26
C PRO A 34 -25.40 -7.20 13.73
N GLY A 35 -26.13 -7.64 12.70
CA GLY A 35 -27.24 -6.90 12.11
C GLY A 35 -26.82 -5.68 11.28
N ASP A 36 -27.82 -4.89 10.84
CA ASP A 36 -27.56 -3.60 10.23
C ASP A 36 -27.39 -2.54 11.32
N GLN A 37 -26.18 -1.99 11.41
CA GLN A 37 -25.84 -0.88 12.29
C GLN A 37 -25.18 0.28 11.51
N THR A 38 -25.43 0.38 10.21
CA THR A 38 -24.79 1.37 9.34
C THR A 38 -25.13 2.82 9.70
N GLY A 39 -26.30 3.06 10.28
CA GLY A 39 -26.73 4.37 10.80
C GLY A 39 -26.34 4.64 12.26
N ALA A 40 -25.70 3.71 12.96
CA ALA A 40 -25.40 3.85 14.39
C ALA A 40 -24.12 4.68 14.62
N GLN A 41 -24.17 5.63 15.57
CA GLN A 41 -22.98 6.36 16.01
C GLN A 41 -22.06 5.51 16.91
N THR A 42 -22.64 4.57 17.63
CA THR A 42 -21.95 3.62 18.51
C THR A 42 -22.48 2.22 18.20
N LEU A 43 -21.58 1.28 17.90
CA LEU A 43 -21.95 -0.09 17.63
C LEU A 43 -22.37 -0.82 18.92
N THR A 44 -23.42 -1.63 18.82
CA THR A 44 -23.85 -2.57 19.86
C THR A 44 -23.18 -3.92 19.61
N SER A 45 -22.57 -4.48 20.65
CA SER A 45 -21.82 -5.74 20.61
C SER A 45 -20.74 -5.82 19.51
N PRO A 46 -19.87 -4.80 19.35
CA PRO A 46 -18.83 -4.84 18.33
C PRO A 46 -17.72 -5.83 18.70
N THR A 47 -17.20 -6.52 17.70
CA THR A 47 -15.94 -7.26 17.79
C THR A 47 -14.85 -6.44 17.12
N VAL A 48 -13.81 -6.11 17.87
CA VAL A 48 -12.61 -5.46 17.34
C VAL A 48 -11.86 -6.44 16.44
N ILE A 49 -11.50 -5.98 15.25
CA ILE A 49 -10.65 -6.71 14.31
C ILE A 49 -9.51 -5.78 13.84
N GLY A 50 -8.42 -6.38 13.34
CA GLY A 50 -7.28 -5.68 12.73
C GLY A 50 -7.33 -5.49 11.21
N PRO A 51 -7.81 -6.48 10.41
CA PRO A 51 -7.85 -6.33 8.96
C PRO A 51 -8.91 -5.33 8.49
N ARG A 52 -8.75 -4.81 7.27
CA ARG A 52 -9.87 -4.19 6.53
C ARG A 52 -10.51 -5.26 5.65
N VAL A 53 -11.84 -5.30 5.68
CA VAL A 53 -12.64 -6.29 4.96
C VAL A 53 -13.49 -5.54 3.94
N VAL A 54 -13.63 -6.09 2.73
CA VAL A 54 -14.48 -5.61 1.61
C VAL A 54 -14.26 -4.18 1.08
N ILE A 55 -13.32 -3.40 1.63
CA ILE A 55 -13.01 -2.04 1.16
C ILE A 55 -11.63 -2.02 0.50
N SER A 56 -11.57 -1.60 -0.76
CA SER A 56 -10.34 -1.42 -1.52
C SER A 56 -9.91 0.06 -1.63
N ALA A 57 -10.87 0.99 -1.77
CA ALA A 57 -10.58 2.40 -1.97
C ALA A 57 -11.67 3.30 -1.38
N VAL A 58 -11.30 4.56 -1.12
CA VAL A 58 -12.21 5.65 -0.81
C VAL A 58 -11.85 6.84 -1.66
N GLU A 59 -12.80 7.28 -2.48
CA GLU A 59 -12.65 8.42 -3.36
C GLU A 59 -13.49 9.59 -2.85
N VAL A 60 -12.98 10.81 -3.02
CA VAL A 60 -13.69 12.02 -2.59
C VAL A 60 -13.76 12.98 -3.77
N ASP A 61 -14.98 13.27 -4.18
CA ASP A 61 -15.25 14.25 -5.23
C ASP A 61 -14.81 15.66 -4.81
N ASN A 62 -14.22 16.37 -5.77
CA ASN A 62 -13.79 17.75 -5.62
C ASN A 62 -14.34 18.59 -6.78
N ALA A 63 -14.77 19.83 -6.48
CA ALA A 63 -15.30 20.76 -7.48
C ALA A 63 -14.29 21.10 -8.60
N LYS A 64 -12.99 20.94 -8.33
CA LYS A 64 -11.92 20.97 -9.33
C LYS A 64 -11.15 19.67 -9.26
N ARG A 65 -10.69 19.18 -10.41
CA ARG A 65 -9.90 17.94 -10.49
C ARG A 65 -8.67 18.07 -9.57
N GLY A 66 -8.66 17.24 -8.52
CA GLY A 66 -7.53 17.11 -7.62
C GLY A 66 -6.41 16.29 -8.25
N THR A 67 -5.28 16.24 -7.57
CA THR A 67 -4.16 15.36 -7.90
C THR A 67 -4.09 14.24 -6.88
N ALA A 68 -3.83 13.01 -7.31
CA ALA A 68 -3.52 11.89 -6.44
C ALA A 68 -2.04 11.46 -6.60
N ILE A 69 -1.44 11.12 -5.47
CA ILE A 69 -0.17 10.41 -5.37
C ILE A 69 -0.47 9.04 -4.80
N VAL A 70 -0.06 7.98 -5.49
CA VAL A 70 -0.18 6.61 -4.95
C VAL A 70 1.17 6.19 -4.37
N THR A 71 1.18 5.61 -3.18
CA THR A 71 2.37 5.00 -2.58
C THR A 71 2.26 3.48 -2.66
N LEU A 72 2.96 2.88 -3.61
CA LEU A 72 2.98 1.44 -3.83
C LEU A 72 4.14 0.82 -3.07
N GLY A 73 3.89 -0.26 -2.32
CA GLY A 73 4.96 -0.99 -1.69
C GLY A 73 4.53 -2.13 -0.78
N ASP A 74 5.46 -2.50 0.08
CA ASP A 74 5.28 -3.60 1.03
C ASP A 74 4.85 -3.12 2.43
N SER A 75 5.11 -3.95 3.45
CA SER A 75 4.97 -3.67 4.88
C SER A 75 5.47 -2.30 5.34
N ILE A 76 6.54 -1.77 4.74
CA ILE A 76 7.10 -0.46 5.08
C ILE A 76 6.11 0.65 4.71
N THR A 77 5.44 0.48 3.56
CA THR A 77 4.43 1.42 3.04
C THR A 77 3.06 1.17 3.65
N ASP A 78 2.68 -0.10 3.84
CA ASP A 78 1.45 -0.52 4.50
C ASP A 78 1.39 0.02 5.94
N GLY A 79 2.54 0.05 6.62
CA GLY A 79 2.71 0.74 7.89
C GLY A 79 3.11 -0.13 9.07
N VAL A 80 3.70 -1.29 8.82
CA VAL A 80 4.10 -2.23 9.88
C VAL A 80 5.03 -1.52 10.86
N ARG A 81 4.75 -1.69 12.16
CA ARG A 81 5.36 -0.98 13.30
C ARG A 81 4.93 0.47 13.51
N ALA A 82 4.06 1.03 12.67
CA ALA A 82 3.36 2.26 13.07
C ALA A 82 2.48 1.97 14.29
N THR A 83 2.37 2.94 15.19
CA THR A 83 1.42 2.84 16.30
C THR A 83 0.01 2.78 15.73
N PRO A 84 -0.79 1.75 16.04
CA PRO A 84 -2.16 1.65 15.55
C PRO A 84 -2.96 2.92 15.81
N ASP A 85 -3.83 3.29 14.87
CA ASP A 85 -4.75 4.45 14.94
C ASP A 85 -4.11 5.83 15.06
N SER A 86 -2.78 5.91 14.96
CA SER A 86 -2.04 7.17 15.09
C SER A 86 -1.89 7.94 13.77
N ASN A 87 -2.21 7.33 12.62
CA ASN A 87 -1.95 7.90 11.29
C ASN A 87 -0.51 8.39 11.11
N ARG A 88 0.46 7.57 11.56
CA ARG A 88 1.91 7.87 11.47
C ARG A 88 2.65 6.99 10.47
N ARG A 89 1.94 6.38 9.53
CA ARG A 89 2.58 5.68 8.40
C ARG A 89 3.20 6.75 7.50
N TRP A 90 4.28 6.42 6.78
CA TRP A 90 4.95 7.44 5.97
C TRP A 90 4.04 8.08 4.90
N PRO A 91 3.03 7.38 4.30
CA PRO A 91 2.08 8.04 3.40
C PRO A 91 1.17 9.04 4.11
N ASP A 92 0.77 8.77 5.37
CA ASP A 92 0.00 9.73 6.19
C ASP A 92 0.84 11.00 6.43
N LEU A 93 2.10 10.83 6.81
CA LEU A 93 3.03 11.93 7.06
C LEU A 93 3.33 12.73 5.79
N LEU A 94 3.39 12.07 4.63
CA LEU A 94 3.49 12.74 3.33
C LEU A 94 2.25 13.61 3.08
N ALA A 95 1.05 13.08 3.28
CA ALA A 95 -0.20 13.81 3.13
C ALA A 95 -0.23 15.05 4.03
N GLU A 96 0.14 14.91 5.31
CA GLU A 96 0.24 16.03 6.23
C GLU A 96 1.23 17.10 5.78
N ARG A 97 2.43 16.69 5.33
CA ARG A 97 3.46 17.62 4.85
C ARG A 97 3.00 18.40 3.63
N LEU A 98 2.32 17.75 2.69
CA LEU A 98 1.75 18.42 1.51
C LEU A 98 0.69 19.46 1.91
N GLN A 99 -0.20 19.11 2.85
CA GLN A 99 -1.19 20.05 3.38
C GLN A 99 -0.55 21.24 4.08
N LYS A 100 0.47 21.01 4.93
CA LYS A 100 1.26 22.06 5.59
C LYS A 100 2.01 22.95 4.60
N ALA A 101 2.45 22.40 3.47
CA ALA A 101 3.07 23.14 2.37
C ALA A 101 2.06 23.86 1.45
N GLY A 102 0.77 23.88 1.80
CA GLY A 102 -0.28 24.56 1.02
C GLY A 102 -0.77 23.80 -0.21
N ARG A 103 -0.35 22.54 -0.42
CA ARG A 103 -0.81 21.67 -1.51
C ARG A 103 -2.14 21.00 -1.16
N LYS A 104 -3.19 21.82 -1.02
CA LYS A 104 -4.48 21.41 -0.45
C LYS A 104 -5.30 20.46 -1.33
N SER A 105 -5.04 20.43 -2.64
CA SER A 105 -5.76 19.60 -3.63
C SER A 105 -4.99 18.33 -4.03
N VAL A 106 -4.11 17.83 -3.15
CA VAL A 106 -3.37 16.58 -3.35
C VAL A 106 -3.82 15.53 -2.37
N GLY A 107 -4.34 14.41 -2.88
CA GLY A 107 -4.60 13.19 -2.11
C GLY A 107 -3.40 12.26 -2.14
N VAL A 108 -3.19 11.50 -1.07
CA VAL A 108 -2.16 10.44 -0.99
C VAL A 108 -2.88 9.13 -0.68
N ALA A 109 -2.80 8.17 -1.60
CA ALA A 109 -3.37 6.85 -1.45
C ALA A 109 -2.27 5.85 -1.07
N ASN A 110 -2.52 5.08 0.01
CA ASN A 110 -1.62 4.03 0.44
C ASN A 110 -1.99 2.69 -0.21
N ALA A 111 -1.19 2.26 -1.18
CA ALA A 111 -1.27 0.96 -1.84
C ALA A 111 -0.17 0.00 -1.35
N GLY A 112 0.21 0.11 -0.07
CA GLY A 112 1.11 -0.80 0.61
C GLY A 112 0.41 -2.11 0.97
N ILE A 113 1.05 -3.26 0.73
CA ILE A 113 0.57 -4.57 1.19
C ILE A 113 1.73 -5.28 1.90
N SER A 114 1.56 -5.62 3.17
CA SER A 114 2.57 -6.36 3.93
C SER A 114 3.07 -7.60 3.20
N ALA A 115 4.37 -7.88 3.26
CA ALA A 115 5.04 -8.99 2.56
C ALA A 115 4.92 -8.99 1.02
N ASN A 116 4.34 -7.96 0.39
CA ASN A 116 4.25 -7.86 -1.06
C ASN A 116 5.63 -7.87 -1.72
N ARG A 117 5.66 -8.32 -2.96
CA ARG A 117 6.85 -8.56 -3.76
C ARG A 117 6.62 -8.00 -5.16
N LEU A 118 7.69 -7.65 -5.87
CA LEU A 118 7.63 -7.14 -7.23
C LEU A 118 7.09 -8.17 -8.22
N LEU A 119 7.66 -9.38 -8.20
CA LEU A 119 7.53 -10.34 -9.29
C LEU A 119 6.59 -11.50 -8.96
N SER A 120 6.79 -12.12 -7.80
CA SER A 120 6.03 -13.31 -7.36
C SER A 120 4.95 -12.95 -6.35
N GLU A 121 3.92 -13.77 -6.26
CA GLU A 121 2.92 -13.64 -5.20
C GLU A 121 3.51 -13.96 -3.82
N ALA A 122 2.88 -13.37 -2.81
CA ALA A 122 3.10 -13.63 -1.39
C ALA A 122 1.77 -13.38 -0.68
N ASP A 123 1.69 -12.37 0.18
CA ASP A 123 0.40 -11.85 0.63
C ASP A 123 -0.22 -11.05 -0.53
N GLY A 124 -1.13 -11.71 -1.25
CA GLY A 124 -1.80 -11.19 -2.43
C GLY A 124 -0.95 -11.20 -3.71
N TYR A 125 -1.52 -10.62 -4.76
CA TYR A 125 -0.89 -10.47 -6.08
C TYR A 125 0.40 -9.64 -6.00
N SER A 126 1.37 -9.94 -6.86
CA SER A 126 2.61 -9.16 -6.94
C SER A 126 2.36 -7.69 -7.30
N ALA A 127 3.26 -6.80 -6.92
CA ALA A 127 3.17 -5.37 -7.23
C ALA A 127 3.03 -5.13 -8.74
N LEU A 128 3.71 -5.94 -9.57
CA LEU A 128 3.60 -5.86 -11.02
C LEU A 128 2.19 -6.20 -11.51
N ALA A 129 1.57 -7.26 -10.95
CA ALA A 129 0.25 -7.74 -11.33
C ALA A 129 -0.87 -6.76 -10.90
N ARG A 130 -0.76 -6.17 -9.71
CA ARG A 130 -1.75 -5.22 -9.18
C ARG A 130 -1.52 -3.76 -9.59
N PHE A 131 -0.45 -3.45 -10.32
CA PHE A 131 -0.09 -2.07 -10.64
C PHE A 131 -1.21 -1.30 -11.36
N ASP A 132 -1.87 -1.96 -12.31
CA ASP A 132 -2.96 -1.34 -13.08
C ASP A 132 -4.16 -0.99 -12.20
N SER A 133 -4.59 -1.90 -11.31
CA SER A 133 -5.72 -1.67 -10.41
C SER A 133 -5.38 -0.69 -9.28
N ASP A 134 -4.20 -0.81 -8.69
CA ASP A 134 -3.87 -0.14 -7.43
C ASP A 134 -3.25 1.24 -7.65
N VAL A 135 -2.66 1.47 -8.83
CA VAL A 135 -2.01 2.74 -9.17
C VAL A 135 -2.75 3.42 -10.31
N LEU A 136 -2.87 2.74 -11.44
CA LEU A 136 -3.24 3.42 -12.68
C LEU A 136 -4.74 3.67 -12.81
N ALA A 137 -5.57 2.89 -12.12
CA ALA A 137 -7.02 3.10 -12.06
C ALA A 137 -7.43 4.19 -11.06
N VAL A 138 -6.51 4.67 -10.19
CA VAL A 138 -6.82 5.67 -9.16
C VAL A 138 -7.17 7.02 -9.81
N PRO A 139 -8.38 7.56 -9.58
CA PRO A 139 -8.78 8.81 -10.22
C PRO A 139 -7.88 9.98 -9.87
N GLY A 140 -7.43 10.69 -10.90
CA GLY A 140 -6.56 11.87 -10.73
C GLY A 140 -5.12 11.55 -10.36
N VAL A 141 -4.69 10.29 -10.42
CA VAL A 141 -3.29 9.92 -10.22
C VAL A 141 -2.41 10.66 -11.23
N THR A 142 -1.33 11.26 -10.71
CA THR A 142 -0.29 11.89 -11.54
C THR A 142 1.11 11.50 -11.09
N HIS A 143 1.24 10.93 -9.90
CA HIS A 143 2.50 10.44 -9.37
C HIS A 143 2.29 9.09 -8.69
N VAL A 144 3.29 8.23 -8.81
CA VAL A 144 3.43 7.03 -7.97
C VAL A 144 4.80 7.04 -7.30
N VAL A 145 4.83 6.76 -6.00
CA VAL A 145 6.04 6.47 -5.26
C VAL A 145 6.12 4.95 -5.09
N ILE A 146 7.19 4.34 -5.57
CA ILE A 146 7.41 2.89 -5.47
C ILE A 146 8.50 2.64 -4.44
N LEU A 147 8.16 1.96 -3.35
CA LEU A 147 9.09 1.46 -2.34
C LEU A 147 8.78 -0.02 -2.12
N GLU A 148 9.42 -0.88 -2.90
CA GLU A 148 9.12 -2.30 -3.01
C GLU A 148 10.38 -3.07 -3.41
N GLY A 149 10.46 -4.37 -3.11
CA GLY A 149 11.51 -5.26 -3.60
C GLY A 149 12.33 -5.97 -2.53
N VAL A 150 12.27 -5.51 -1.27
CA VAL A 150 13.03 -6.15 -0.18
C VAL A 150 12.51 -7.57 0.11
N ASN A 151 11.20 -7.80 -0.05
CA ASN A 151 10.61 -9.12 0.17
C ASN A 151 10.87 -10.10 -0.98
N ASP A 152 11.23 -9.63 -2.17
CA ASP A 152 11.69 -10.50 -3.25
C ASP A 152 13.05 -11.12 -2.87
N LEU A 153 13.97 -10.29 -2.36
CA LEU A 153 15.31 -10.69 -1.92
C LEU A 153 15.27 -11.51 -0.63
N GLY A 154 14.59 -10.99 0.39
CA GLY A 154 14.40 -11.66 1.67
C GLY A 154 13.58 -12.93 1.55
N GLY A 155 12.56 -12.92 0.70
CA GLY A 155 11.75 -14.08 0.38
C GLY A 155 12.55 -15.17 -0.31
N ALA A 156 13.38 -14.83 -1.31
CA ALA A 156 14.26 -15.80 -1.95
C ALA A 156 15.19 -16.47 -0.94
N ALA A 157 15.83 -15.68 -0.06
CA ALA A 157 16.71 -16.20 0.97
C ALA A 157 15.98 -17.10 1.99
N ARG A 158 14.87 -16.63 2.55
CA ARG A 158 14.06 -17.36 3.54
C ARG A 158 13.54 -18.68 2.97
N ASP A 159 13.04 -18.63 1.74
CA ASP A 159 12.40 -19.77 1.07
C ASP A 159 13.43 -20.68 0.37
N LYS A 160 14.74 -20.39 0.50
CA LYS A 160 15.86 -21.10 -0.16
C LYS A 160 15.69 -21.23 -1.68
N ARG A 161 15.14 -20.20 -2.31
CA ARG A 161 15.01 -20.10 -3.77
C ARG A 161 16.25 -19.46 -4.37
N PRO A 162 16.54 -19.67 -5.67
CA PRO A 162 17.59 -18.93 -6.37
C PRO A 162 17.41 -17.43 -6.18
N MET A 163 18.49 -16.73 -5.84
CA MET A 163 18.45 -15.28 -5.71
C MET A 163 18.15 -14.63 -7.06
N LEU A 164 17.37 -13.56 -7.03
CA LEU A 164 17.08 -12.79 -8.23
C LEU A 164 18.31 -12.04 -8.71
N THR A 165 18.48 -11.94 -10.02
CA THR A 165 19.51 -11.07 -10.58
C THR A 165 19.09 -9.60 -10.47
N PRO A 166 20.03 -8.64 -10.39
CA PRO A 166 19.71 -7.22 -10.45
C PRO A 166 18.88 -6.86 -11.68
N GLN A 167 19.18 -7.48 -12.83
CA GLN A 167 18.49 -7.23 -14.09
C GLN A 167 17.01 -7.67 -14.05
N THR A 168 16.70 -8.77 -13.34
CA THR A 168 15.32 -9.22 -13.15
C THR A 168 14.52 -8.20 -12.34
N VAL A 169 15.10 -7.69 -11.25
CA VAL A 169 14.47 -6.67 -10.38
C VAL A 169 14.28 -5.35 -11.14
N ILE A 170 15.33 -4.87 -11.82
CA ILE A 170 15.29 -3.67 -12.66
C ILE A 170 14.24 -3.81 -13.77
N GLY A 171 14.13 -5.00 -14.38
CA GLY A 171 13.12 -5.30 -15.39
C GLY A 171 11.69 -5.09 -14.89
N ALA A 172 11.38 -5.53 -13.66
CA ALA A 172 10.07 -5.31 -13.05
C ALA A 172 9.77 -3.83 -12.85
N TYR A 173 10.74 -3.05 -12.34
CA TYR A 173 10.58 -1.59 -12.23
C TYR A 173 10.37 -0.94 -13.58
N ARG A 174 11.15 -1.30 -14.60
CA ARG A 174 11.01 -0.75 -15.96
C ARG A 174 9.63 -0.98 -16.55
N GLN A 175 9.02 -2.15 -16.31
CA GLN A 175 7.65 -2.43 -16.74
C GLN A 175 6.61 -1.54 -16.03
N MET A 176 6.72 -1.35 -14.72
CA MET A 176 5.85 -0.42 -13.99
C MET A 176 6.05 1.02 -14.46
N ILE A 177 7.30 1.44 -14.69
CA ILE A 177 7.64 2.77 -15.17
C ILE A 177 7.06 3.02 -16.57
N ALA A 178 7.22 2.08 -17.50
CA ALA A 178 6.65 2.19 -18.84
C ALA A 178 5.13 2.37 -18.78
N ARG A 179 4.41 1.49 -18.06
CA ARG A 179 2.95 1.58 -17.91
C ARG A 179 2.48 2.89 -17.26
N ALA A 180 3.25 3.43 -16.30
CA ALA A 180 2.96 4.72 -15.69
C ALA A 180 3.14 5.86 -16.70
N HIS A 181 4.24 5.86 -17.46
CA HIS A 181 4.53 6.89 -18.46
C HIS A 181 3.52 6.88 -19.62
N ASP A 182 3.02 5.71 -20.03
CA ASP A 182 1.93 5.58 -21.01
C ASP A 182 0.65 6.31 -20.57
N ARG A 183 0.47 6.51 -19.25
CA ARG A 183 -0.65 7.25 -18.65
C ARG A 183 -0.25 8.64 -18.13
N ASN A 184 0.92 9.15 -18.51
CA ASN A 184 1.48 10.44 -18.06
C ASN A 184 1.65 10.56 -16.53
N ILE A 185 1.90 9.44 -15.85
CA ILE A 185 2.14 9.39 -14.40
C ILE A 185 3.64 9.44 -14.14
N LYS A 186 4.08 10.37 -13.29
CA LYS A 186 5.48 10.46 -12.87
C LYS A 186 5.80 9.38 -11.86
N VAL A 187 6.91 8.66 -12.06
CA VAL A 187 7.39 7.66 -11.11
C VAL A 187 8.49 8.24 -10.24
N ILE A 188 8.35 8.06 -8.93
CA ILE A 188 9.38 8.30 -7.92
C ILE A 188 9.77 6.94 -7.38
N LEU A 189 10.90 6.41 -7.84
CA LEU A 189 11.41 5.13 -7.36
C LEU A 189 12.29 5.37 -6.13
N ALA A 190 11.93 4.76 -5.00
CA ALA A 190 12.79 4.74 -3.83
C ALA A 190 13.81 3.60 -3.95
N THR A 191 15.00 3.81 -3.41
CA THR A 191 16.00 2.74 -3.26
C THR A 191 15.44 1.62 -2.39
N ILE A 192 15.78 0.37 -2.70
CA ILE A 192 15.53 -0.75 -1.80
C ILE A 192 16.35 -0.50 -0.52
N LEU A 193 15.67 -0.39 0.62
CA LEU A 193 16.30 0.00 1.89
C LEU A 193 17.22 -1.08 2.43
N PRO A 194 18.28 -0.72 3.18
CA PRO A 194 19.06 -1.68 3.95
C PRO A 194 18.15 -2.49 4.88
N TYR A 195 18.37 -3.80 4.94
CA TYR A 195 17.53 -4.73 5.70
C TYR A 195 18.35 -5.69 6.57
N LYS A 196 19.63 -5.37 6.79
CA LYS A 196 20.48 -6.11 7.75
C LYS A 196 19.85 -6.06 9.14
N GLY A 197 19.75 -7.23 9.78
CA GLY A 197 19.04 -7.42 11.04
C GLY A 197 17.59 -7.90 10.88
N ALA A 198 17.02 -7.89 9.67
CA ALA A 198 15.80 -8.64 9.40
C ALA A 198 16.10 -10.16 9.42
N GLY A 199 15.16 -10.96 9.92
CA GLY A 199 15.33 -12.42 10.02
C GLY A 199 15.47 -13.14 8.67
N TYR A 200 15.11 -12.47 7.58
CA TYR A 200 15.26 -12.95 6.19
C TYR A 200 16.42 -12.28 5.45
N TRP A 201 17.32 -11.60 6.17
CA TRP A 201 18.51 -11.01 5.56
C TRP A 201 19.49 -12.07 5.06
N SER A 202 20.13 -11.80 3.92
CA SER A 202 21.27 -12.58 3.42
C SER A 202 22.28 -11.66 2.75
N ALA A 203 23.57 -12.06 2.78
CA ALA A 203 24.63 -11.31 2.11
C ALA A 203 24.42 -11.24 0.59
N GLU A 204 23.94 -12.34 -0.01
CA GLU A 204 23.65 -12.42 -1.45
C GLU A 204 22.52 -11.46 -1.85
N GLY A 205 21.42 -11.41 -1.08
CA GLY A 205 20.34 -10.48 -1.35
C GLY A 205 20.76 -9.03 -1.14
N ASP A 206 21.61 -8.73 -0.15
CA ASP A 206 22.12 -7.38 0.07
C ASP A 206 23.05 -6.93 -1.06
N ALA A 207 23.80 -7.86 -1.68
CA ALA A 207 24.59 -7.56 -2.88
C ALA A 207 23.70 -7.20 -4.07
N VAL A 208 22.59 -7.92 -4.28
CA VAL A 208 21.60 -7.59 -5.32
C VAL A 208 20.96 -6.23 -5.03
N ARG A 209 20.58 -5.96 -3.78
CA ARG A 209 20.02 -4.68 -3.36
C ARG A 209 20.94 -3.50 -3.74
N ILE A 210 22.23 -3.63 -3.46
CA ILE A 210 23.22 -2.60 -3.80
C ILE A 210 23.28 -2.43 -5.32
N ALA A 211 23.44 -3.52 -6.07
CA ALA A 211 23.54 -3.47 -7.52
C ALA A 211 22.28 -2.95 -8.23
N VAL A 212 21.10 -3.04 -7.61
CA VAL A 212 19.85 -2.45 -8.13
C VAL A 212 19.74 -0.95 -7.81
N ASN A 213 20.33 -0.50 -6.71
CA ASN A 213 20.25 0.89 -6.26
C ASN A 213 21.29 1.82 -6.93
N ASP A 214 22.38 1.26 -7.45
CA ASP A 214 23.44 1.96 -8.20
C ASP A 214 22.99 2.32 -9.63
#